data_AF-A0A382WZS7-F1
#
_entry.id   AF-A0A382WZS7-F1
#
_cell.length_a   1.000
_cell.length_b   1.000
_cell.length_c   1.000
_cell.angle_alpha   90.00
_cell.angle_beta   90.00
_cell.angle_gamma   90.00
#
_symmetry.space_group_name_H-M   'P 1'
#
loop_
_entity.id
_entity.type
_entity.pdbx_description
1 polymer ?
#
loop_
_entity_poly.entity_id
_entity_poly.type
_entity_poly.pdbx_seq_one_letter_code
_entity_poly.pdbx_strand_id
1 'polypeptide(L)' 'KNIKIGVCGEHGGNPESIQFLYHIGIDYVSCSPYRVPIAYLTLAQLSSIK' A
#
# COMPACT_ATOMS: atom_id res chain seq x y z
N LYS A 1 7.76 -19.67 -10.14
CA LYS A 1 6.44 -19.20 -9.63
C LYS A 1 6.65 -17.80 -9.06
N ASN A 2 5.83 -16.82 -9.46
CA ASN A 2 5.88 -15.45 -8.93
C ASN A 2 4.95 -15.38 -7.71
N ILE A 3 5.51 -15.39 -6.50
CA ILE A 3 4.72 -15.39 -5.25
C ILE A 3 4.25 -13.96 -5.00
N LYS A 4 2.94 -13.77 -4.79
CA LYS A 4 2.37 -12.48 -4.41
C LYS A 4 2.53 -12.23 -2.92
N ILE A 5 3.14 -11.11 -2.56
CA ILE A 5 3.40 -10.70 -1.18
C ILE A 5 2.61 -9.43 -0.87
N GLY A 6 1.95 -9.41 0.28
CA GLY A 6 1.22 -8.23 0.75
C GLY A 6 1.24 -8.07 2.26
N VAL A 7 0.78 -6.91 2.73
CA VAL A 7 0.72 -6.54 4.15
C VAL A 7 -0.70 -6.21 4.56
N CYS A 8 -1.12 -6.73 5.71
CA CYS A 8 -2.42 -6.44 6.32
C CYS A 8 -2.28 -5.69 7.65
N GLY A 9 -3.39 -5.10 8.10
CA GLY A 9 -3.48 -4.40 9.37
C GLY A 9 -3.32 -2.89 9.23
N GLU A 10 -2.96 -2.22 10.33
CA GLU A 10 -2.91 -0.76 10.38
C GLU A 10 -1.88 -0.15 9.41
N HIS A 11 -0.72 -0.80 9.27
CA HIS A 11 0.32 -0.40 8.32
C HIS A 11 -0.16 -0.41 6.87
N GLY A 12 -1.14 -1.26 6.52
CA GLY A 12 -1.72 -1.30 5.18
C GLY A 12 -2.65 -0.11 4.86
N GLY A 13 -2.94 0.75 5.84
CA GLY A 13 -3.76 1.97 5.68
C GLY A 13 -3.08 3.24 6.19
N ASN A 14 -1.80 3.16 6.58
CA ASN A 14 -1.00 4.30 7.02
C ASN A 14 -0.14 4.80 5.84
N PRO A 15 -0.21 6.09 5.44
CA PRO A 15 0.50 6.59 4.27
C PRO A 15 2.02 6.39 4.28
N GLU A 16 2.68 6.64 5.41
CA GLU A 16 4.15 6.49 5.56
C GLU A 16 4.57 5.03 5.38
N SER A 17 3.80 4.12 5.97
CA SER A 17 4.00 2.68 5.82
C SER A 17 3.79 2.25 4.37
N ILE A 18 2.70 2.69 3.71
CA ILE A 18 2.42 2.38 2.31
C ILE A 18 3.54 2.88 1.39
N GLN A 19 4.09 4.07 1.66
CA GLN A 19 5.23 4.59 0.94
C GLN A 19 6.44 3.67 1.06
N PHE A 20 6.80 3.24 2.27
CA PHE A 20 7.88 2.26 2.44
C PHE A 20 7.59 0.94 1.71
N LEU A 21 6.39 0.38 1.87
CA LEU A 21 5.96 -0.88 1.28
C LEU A 21 5.96 -0.85 -0.27
N TYR A 22 5.61 0.30 -0.85
CA TYR A 22 5.66 0.52 -2.30
C TYR A 22 7.11 0.48 -2.84
N HIS A 23 8.06 1.09 -2.12
CA HIS A 23 9.46 1.14 -2.54
C HIS A 23 10.18 -0.21 -2.40
N ILE A 24 9.79 -1.06 -1.44
CA ILE A 24 10.33 -2.41 -1.30
C ILE A 24 9.69 -3.43 -2.27
N GLY A 25 8.71 -3.00 -3.07
CA GLY A 25 8.12 -3.81 -4.13
C GLY A 25 7.05 -4.81 -3.68
N ILE A 26 6.25 -4.48 -2.66
CA ILE A 26 5.11 -5.30 -2.27
C ILE A 26 3.99 -5.27 -3.33
N ASP A 27 3.27 -6.38 -3.50
CA ASP A 27 2.22 -6.48 -4.52
C ASP A 27 0.90 -5.84 -4.10
N TYR A 28 0.54 -5.88 -2.81
CA TYR A 28 -0.72 -5.31 -2.31
C TYR A 28 -0.69 -4.96 -0.82
N VAL A 29 -1.63 -4.12 -0.40
CA VAL A 29 -1.93 -3.83 1.01
C VAL A 29 -3.40 -4.13 1.33
N SER A 30 -3.69 -4.47 2.58
CA SER A 30 -5.03 -4.73 3.10
C SER A 30 -5.24 -3.94 4.38
N CYS A 31 -6.30 -3.13 4.41
CA CYS A 31 -6.67 -2.32 5.56
C CYS A 31 -8.18 -2.33 5.78
N SER A 32 -8.62 -1.77 6.90
CA SER A 32 -10.04 -1.64 7.21
C SER A 32 -10.78 -0.81 6.15
N PRO A 33 -12.09 -1.06 5.90
CA PRO A 33 -12.82 -0.45 4.79
C PRO A 33 -12.72 1.08 4.72
N TYR A 34 -12.73 1.75 5.88
CA TYR A 34 -12.63 3.21 5.97
C TYR A 34 -11.23 3.77 5.64
N ARG A 35 -10.17 2.94 5.67
CA ARG A 35 -8.80 3.32 5.27
C ARG A 35 -8.50 3.02 3.80
N VAL A 36 -9.37 2.29 3.10
CA VAL A 36 -9.18 1.99 1.67
C VAL A 36 -9.01 3.26 0.82
N PRO A 37 -9.81 4.34 0.98
CA PRO A 37 -9.60 5.56 0.21
C PRO A 37 -8.24 6.23 0.47
N ILE A 38 -7.75 6.18 1.71
CA ILE A 38 -6.43 6.71 2.10
C ILE A 38 -5.34 5.89 1.39
N ALA A 39 -5.40 4.57 1.49
CA ALA A 39 -4.42 3.70 0.85
C ALA A 39 -4.39 3.88 -0.68
N TYR A 40 -5.56 4.02 -1.29
CA TYR A 40 -5.69 4.22 -2.74
C TYR A 40 -5.10 5.56 -3.19
N LEU A 41 -5.41 6.66 -2.49
CA LEU A 41 -4.86 7.98 -2.80
C LEU A 41 -3.33 8.00 -2.64
N THR A 42 -2.80 7.43 -1.55
CA THR A 42 -1.36 7.34 -1.33
C THR A 42 -0.67 6.56 -2.46
N LEU A 43 -1.21 5.38 -2.84
CA LEU A 43 -0.66 4.60 -3.95
C LEU A 43 -0.71 5.37 -5.29
N ALA A 44 -1.81 6.09 -5.57
CA ALA A 44 -1.94 6.90 -6.77
C ALA A 44 -0.87 8.02 -6.82
N GLN A 45 -0.64 8.73 -5.72
CA GLN A 45 0.40 9.75 -5.61
C GLN A 45 1.81 9.18 -5.86
N LEU A 46 2.12 8.01 -5.28
CA LEU A 46 3.41 7.34 -5.47
C LEU A 46 3.62 6.83 -6.91
N SER A 47 2.55 6.37 -7.55
CA SER A 47 2.60 5.93 -8.95
C SER A 47 2.71 7.07 -9.96
N SER A 48 2.26 8.28 -9.60
CA SER A 48 2.32 9.47 -10.47
C SER A 48 3.69 10.17 -10.46
N ILE A 49 4.56 9.82 -9.51
CA ILE A 49 5.93 10.33 -9.38
C ILE A 49 6.94 9.31 -9.96
N LYS A 50 6.46 8.26 -10.63
CA LYS A 50 7.28 7.21 -11.24
C LYS A 50 7.56 7.47 -12.72
#